data_AF-F0SV45-F1
#
_entry.id   AF-F0SV45-F1
#
_cell.length_a   1.000
_cell.length_b   1.000
_cell.length_c   1.000
_cell.angle_alpha   90.00
_cell.angle_beta   90.00
_cell.angle_gamma   90.00
#
_symmetry.space_group_name_H-M   'P 1'
#
loop_
_entity.id
_entity.type
_entity.pdbx_description
1 polymer ?
#
loop_
_entity_poly.entity_id
_entity_poly.type
_entity_poly.pdbx_seq_one_letter_code
_entity_poly.pdbx_strand_id
1 'polypeptide(L)' 'MKKSTINNAYDQMFKDYPDILDVDQMSAMLGVSTKTGYKIINDGKILCIKVGRAYRIPKINVIKYLRISLCKW' A
#
# COMPACT_ATOMS: atom_id res chain seq x y z
N MET A 1 11.65 3.27 -25.88
CA MET A 1 11.53 2.78 -24.49
C MET A 1 11.00 3.90 -23.60
N LYS A 2 9.69 3.95 -23.32
CA LYS A 2 9.13 4.87 -22.31
C LYS A 2 8.46 4.02 -21.24
N LYS A 3 9.24 3.52 -20.26
CA LYS A 3 8.66 3.07 -18.99
C LYS A 3 8.24 4.36 -18.27
N SER A 4 6.96 4.67 -18.40
CA SER A 4 6.23 5.84 -17.92
C SER A 4 6.79 6.45 -16.63
N THR A 5 7.02 7.77 -16.65
CA THR A 5 7.49 8.66 -15.58
C THR A 5 6.84 8.45 -14.19
N ILE A 6 5.66 7.85 -14.14
CA ILE A 6 4.86 7.63 -12.92
C ILE A 6 5.45 6.57 -11.99
N ASN A 7 6.05 5.50 -12.51
CA ASN A 7 6.64 4.46 -11.64
C ASN A 7 7.81 5.02 -10.82
N ASN A 8 8.57 5.94 -11.40
CA ASN A 8 9.73 6.55 -10.76
C ASN A 8 9.33 7.46 -9.58
N ALA A 9 8.18 8.13 -9.67
CA ALA A 9 7.69 9.01 -8.60
C ALA A 9 7.25 8.24 -7.36
N TYR A 10 6.55 7.10 -7.52
CA TYR A 10 6.18 6.24 -6.39
C TYR A 10 7.39 5.54 -5.78
N ASP A 11 8.35 5.12 -6.59
CA ASP A 11 9.61 4.54 -6.11
C ASP A 11 10.41 5.57 -5.28
N GLN A 12 10.40 6.85 -5.68
CA GLN A 12 11.01 7.92 -4.90
C GLN A 12 10.23 8.26 -3.63
N MET A 13 8.91 8.38 -3.71
CA MET A 13 8.04 8.75 -2.58
C MET A 13 8.03 7.67 -1.48
N PHE A 14 8.21 6.40 -1.86
CA PHE A 14 8.17 5.26 -0.95
C PHE A 14 9.51 4.53 -0.80
N LYS A 15 10.62 5.25 -1.07
CA LYS A 15 11.98 4.71 -1.00
C LYS A 15 12.34 4.26 0.42
N ASP A 16 11.91 5.01 1.43
CA ASP A 16 12.25 4.75 2.84
C ASP A 16 11.41 3.66 3.49
N TYR A 17 10.36 3.20 2.80
CA TYR A 17 9.53 2.10 3.28
C TYR A 17 10.14 0.74 2.91
N PRO A 18 10.03 -0.28 3.76
CA PRO A 18 10.47 -1.63 3.41
C PRO A 18 9.56 -2.25 2.33
N ASP A 19 10.04 -3.31 1.66
CA ASP A 19 9.26 -4.02 0.63
C ASP A 19 8.04 -4.75 1.21
N ILE A 20 8.15 -5.19 2.46
CA ILE A 20 7.07 -5.78 3.26
C ILE A 20 6.73 -4.80 4.37
N LEU A 21 5.47 -4.40 4.42
CA LEU A 21 4.95 -3.40 5.34
C LEU A 21 4.11 -4.05 6.43
N ASP A 22 4.10 -3.40 7.59
CA ASP A 22 3.09 -3.61 8.63
C ASP A 22 1.88 -2.70 8.42
N VAL A 23 0.78 -2.97 9.15
CA VAL A 23 -0.47 -2.22 9.02
C VAL A 23 -0.27 -0.73 9.34
N ASP A 24 0.58 -0.41 10.32
CA ASP A 24 0.86 0.98 10.70
C ASP A 24 1.61 1.73 9.59
N GLN A 25 2.60 1.07 8.97
CA GLN A 25 3.35 1.62 7.84
C GLN A 25 2.47 1.79 6.60
N MET A 26 1.63 0.80 6.30
CA MET A 26 0.63 0.90 5.23
C MET A 26 -0.34 2.06 5.50
N SER A 27 -0.79 2.23 6.74
CA SER A 27 -1.73 3.30 7.12
C SER A 27 -1.08 4.67 6.96
N ALA A 28 0.18 4.83 7.36
CA ALA A 28 0.97 6.04 7.13
C ALA A 28 1.15 6.32 5.63
N MET A 29 1.47 5.29 4.84
CA MET A 29 1.63 5.37 3.40
C MET A 29 0.34 5.79 2.66
N LEU A 30 -0.82 5.37 3.18
CA LEU A 30 -2.14 5.73 2.65
C LEU A 30 -2.69 7.05 3.22
N GLY A 31 -2.08 7.60 4.28
CA GLY A 31 -2.58 8.78 4.99
C GLY A 31 -3.88 8.52 5.76
N VAL A 32 -4.13 7.29 6.23
CA VAL A 32 -5.35 6.91 6.96
C VAL A 32 -5.02 6.47 8.39
N SER A 33 -6.04 6.48 9.26
CA SER A 33 -5.89 5.89 10.60
C SER A 33 -5.63 4.38 10.53
N THR A 34 -4.93 3.84 11.52
CA THR A 34 -4.67 2.39 11.65
C THR A 34 -5.96 1.58 11.67
N LYS A 35 -7.01 2.09 12.34
CA LYS A 35 -8.36 1.49 12.35
C LYS A 35 -8.94 1.37 10.93
N THR A 36 -8.77 2.40 10.12
CA THR A 36 -9.17 2.37 8.70
C THR A 36 -8.29 1.39 7.91
N GLY A 37 -6.99 1.34 8.17
CA GLY A 37 -6.07 0.36 7.58
C GLY A 37 -6.51 -1.08 7.83
N TYR A 38 -6.84 -1.42 9.07
CA TYR A 38 -7.40 -2.74 9.41
C TYR A 38 -8.73 -3.01 8.71
N LYS A 39 -9.60 -2.00 8.59
CA LYS A 39 -10.85 -2.15 7.84
C LYS A 39 -10.60 -2.45 6.36
N ILE A 40 -9.67 -1.77 5.72
CA ILE A 40 -9.29 -1.99 4.32
C ILE A 40 -8.78 -3.43 4.11
N ILE A 41 -7.97 -3.92 5.04
CA ILE A 41 -7.46 -5.31 5.03
C ILE A 41 -8.62 -6.30 5.22
N ASN A 42 -9.49 -6.06 6.20
CA ASN A 42 -10.61 -6.94 6.51
C ASN A 42 -11.66 -6.97 5.39
N ASP A 43 -11.83 -5.85 4.69
CA ASP A 43 -12.67 -5.73 3.49
C ASP A 43 -12.02 -6.41 2.25
N GLY A 44 -10.78 -6.89 2.35
CA GLY A 44 -10.05 -7.54 1.25
C GLY A 44 -9.63 -6.60 0.12
N LYS A 45 -9.63 -5.28 0.35
CA LYS A 45 -9.31 -4.26 -0.67
C LYS A 45 -7.82 -4.22 -1.02
N ILE A 46 -6.96 -4.58 -0.06
CA ILE A 46 -5.51 -4.70 -0.26
C ILE A 46 -5.11 -6.14 0.05
N LEU A 47 -4.41 -6.77 -0.90
CA LEU A 47 -3.85 -8.09 -0.74
C LEU A 47 -2.74 -8.08 0.33
N CYS A 48 -2.89 -8.93 1.34
CA CYS A 48 -1.91 -9.10 2.42
C CYS A 48 -1.86 -10.56 2.86
N ILE A 49 -0.80 -10.92 3.60
CA ILE A 49 -0.61 -12.24 4.17
C ILE A 49 -0.63 -12.12 5.68
N LYS A 50 -1.43 -12.95 6.35
CA LYS A 50 -1.43 -13.04 7.81
C LYS A 50 -0.36 -14.02 8.26
N VAL A 51 0.61 -13.53 9.03
CA VAL A 51 1.69 -14.34 9.62
C VAL A 51 1.57 -14.26 11.13
N GLY A 52 1.01 -15.31 11.73
CA GLY A 52 0.67 -15.33 13.15
C GLY A 52 -0.36 -14.24 13.50
N ARG A 53 0.04 -13.29 14.36
CA ARG A 53 -0.80 -12.15 14.78
C ARG A 53 -0.62 -10.90 13.92
N ALA A 54 0.37 -10.87 13.03
CA ALA A 54 0.69 -9.71 12.21
C ALA A 54 0.18 -9.88 10.77
N TYR A 55 -0.19 -8.76 10.14
CA TYR A 55 -0.42 -8.70 8.70
C TYR A 55 0.83 -8.16 8.01
N ARG A 56 1.29 -8.86 6.98
CA ARG A 56 2.41 -8.47 6.14
C ARG A 56 1.87 -8.06 4.77
N ILE A 57 2.11 -6.81 4.40
CA ILE A 57 1.54 -6.19 3.20
C ILE A 57 2.69 -5.86 2.24
N PRO A 58 2.77 -6.50 1.07
CA PRO A 58 3.73 -6.12 0.04
C PRO A 58 3.50 -4.68 -0.44
N LYS A 59 4.55 -3.86 -0.50
CA LYS A 59 4.50 -2.46 -0.94
C LYS A 59 3.79 -2.29 -2.29
N ILE A 60 4.02 -3.23 -3.22
CA ILE A 60 3.39 -3.25 -4.54
C ILE A 60 1.86 -3.28 -4.48
N ASN A 61 1.28 -3.94 -3.48
CA ASN A 61 -0.17 -4.05 -3.33
C ASN A 61 -0.77 -2.72 -2.86
N VAL A 62 -0.05 -1.97 -2.03
CA VAL A 62 -0.46 -0.63 -1.57
C VAL A 62 -0.41 0.37 -2.72
N ILE A 63 0.67 0.35 -3.52
CA ILE A 63 0.79 1.19 -4.72
C ILE A 63 -0.31 0.87 -5.72
N LYS A 64 -0.62 -0.42 -5.93
CA LYS A 64 -1.73 -0.84 -6.79
C LYS A 64 -3.07 -0.28 -6.32
N TYR A 65 -3.32 -0.32 -5.01
CA TYR A 65 -4.54 0.25 -4.42
C TYR A 65 -4.66 1.76 -4.65
N LEU A 66 -3.58 2.52 -4.44
CA LEU A 66 -3.53 3.96 -4.70
C LEU A 66 -3.82 4.29 -6.17
N ARG A 67 -3.27 3.53 -7.11
CA ARG A 67 -3.52 3.72 -8.55
C ARG A 67 -4.99 3.49 -8.94
N ILE A 68 -5.64 2.50 -8.32
CA ILE A 68 -7.05 2.23 -8.57
C ILE A 68 -7.94 3.34 -8.00
N SER A 69 -7.60 3.86 -6.81
CA SER A 69 -8.38 4.92 -6.16
C SER A 69 -8.33 6.26 -6.91
N LEU A 70 -7.25 6.53 -7.67
CA LEU A 70 -7.08 7.77 -8.44
C LEU A 70 -7.75 7.76 -9.83
N CYS A 71 -8.25 6.59 -10.27
CA CYS A 71 -8.86 6.44 -11.60
C CYS A 71 -10.41 6.35 -11.56
N LYS A 72 -11.03 6.73 -10.44
CA LYS A 72 -12.49 6.91 -10.35
C LYS A 72 -12.82 8.39 -10.45
N TRP A 73 -13.25 8.81 -11.64
CA TRP A 73 -14.00 10.05 -11.88
C TRP A 73 -15.44 9.67 -12.21
#